data_AF-A0A7C1B2S0-F1
#
_entry.id   AF-A0A7C1B2S0-F1
#
_cell.length_a   1.000
_cell.length_b   1.000
_cell.length_c   1.000
_cell.angle_alpha   90.00
_cell.angle_beta   90.00
_cell.angle_gamma   90.00
#
_symmetry.space_group_name_H-M   'P 1'
#
loop_
_entity.id
_entity.type
_entity.pdbx_description
1 polymer ?
#
loop_
_entity_poly.entity_id
_entity_poly.type
_entity_poly.pdbx_seq_one_letter_code
_entity_poly.pdbx_strand_id
1 'polypeptide(L)'
;MKKPKSNREGINPVIGVVLMIVVVVIISISVYMWTYKFTEEKQVEAPQEKILLESTEGNTAYIRNLSENDVIIDRIYINSKVDDVNILIPKGEVKKINFNAENGDKIQIVTEKGTKVIFHYIGEGTENVNMMPIADADGPYSVNEGSSIVLDGTGSNDPDGVITSYHWEITNDPTGAASLTNADTATPTFHAPFVSSDTDVEVELTVTDDDSATDTDTTTVTINNVPVCPHLYGWDGERYQFISSMIPNSILKRYESTYYHTADCLKLRDDHYDLILFEAVSEKAWINNVGLRVVDYPEDRKMVVSRSGEIYIVKNPQPVEGIDSYGNDVTSLLKEMDGKYWSSDLSTKDIQKELNDWIILKLPKPETPISEAKLLIAVRDSNLPDLALWSIMHYLLGTPNSEYVIHTLERETDLTSNFDNDFEDVLGIKIQYWNGTEWVTVNTVYPDSQQNPFDRVLQAVSLPLNKYGDNEIRILMTSGMVEIDYIAVDYSENVDINITDLQPVKAVKYSNSTRENVLDKIREIDDSYALLEQGDYIHYTFDTSGLNPIEKGYARSFVAYVGGYYYITGPEVPKNKFYNLFWAENLVKSPDKFLQWLIVRYLHPENYSYRKYYYMDAVAPPFPIEDN
;
A
#
# COMPACT_ATOMS: atom_id res chain seq x y z
N MET A 1 22.27 -59.94 57.90
CA MET A 1 21.52 -59.31 56.78
C MET A 1 20.80 -58.06 57.27
N LYS A 2 21.23 -56.88 56.80
CA LYS A 2 20.42 -55.67 56.51
C LYS A 2 21.41 -54.58 56.04
N LYS A 3 21.37 -54.27 54.74
CA LYS A 3 22.16 -53.17 54.12
C LYS A 3 21.58 -51.81 54.55
N PRO A 4 22.37 -50.72 54.55
CA PRO A 4 21.87 -49.39 54.90
C PRO A 4 20.91 -48.87 53.83
N LYS A 5 19.83 -48.20 54.25
CA LYS A 5 18.92 -47.46 53.37
C LYS A 5 19.64 -46.23 52.81
N SER A 6 19.73 -46.12 51.49
CA SER A 6 20.02 -44.85 50.82
C SER A 6 18.75 -44.01 50.80
N ASN A 7 18.71 -42.89 51.53
CA ASN A 7 17.75 -41.82 51.27
C ASN A 7 18.18 -41.12 49.98
N ARG A 8 17.51 -41.44 48.86
CA ARG A 8 17.36 -40.50 47.75
C ARG A 8 15.92 -40.02 47.82
N GLU A 9 15.72 -38.82 48.36
CA GLU A 9 14.49 -38.08 48.14
C GLU A 9 14.40 -37.82 46.64
N GLY A 10 13.41 -38.43 45.98
CA GLY A 10 13.10 -38.14 44.59
C GLY A 10 12.63 -36.70 44.49
N ILE A 11 13.27 -35.92 43.63
CA ILE A 11 12.82 -34.58 43.25
C ILE A 11 11.38 -34.73 42.75
N ASN A 12 10.45 -33.92 43.29
CA ASN A 12 9.06 -33.89 42.86
C ASN A 12 9.02 -33.72 41.32
N PRO A 13 8.29 -34.56 40.57
CA PRO A 13 8.24 -34.48 39.11
C PRO A 13 7.86 -33.09 38.58
N VAL A 14 7.09 -32.31 39.34
CA VAL A 14 6.77 -30.92 39.00
C VAL A 14 8.01 -30.02 39.10
N ILE A 15 8.84 -30.19 40.12
CA ILE A 15 10.10 -29.46 40.29
C ILE A 15 11.10 -29.88 39.20
N GLY A 16 11.09 -31.15 38.79
CA GLY A 16 11.89 -31.66 37.67
C GLY A 16 11.53 -31.01 36.34
N VAL A 17 10.23 -30.87 36.05
CA VAL A 17 9.74 -30.19 34.84
C VAL A 17 10.06 -28.69 34.86
N VAL A 18 9.86 -28.02 36.00
CA VAL A 18 10.20 -26.59 36.14
C VAL A 18 11.70 -26.35 35.96
N LEU A 19 12.57 -27.18 36.56
CA LEU A 19 14.01 -27.09 36.35
C LEU A 19 14.41 -27.34 34.90
N MET A 20 13.73 -28.27 34.21
CA MET A 20 14.00 -28.55 32.80
C MET A 20 13.60 -27.38 31.90
N ILE A 21 12.46 -26.73 32.16
CA ILE A 21 12.02 -25.53 31.45
C ILE A 21 13.01 -24.37 31.69
N VAL A 22 13.42 -24.15 32.94
CA VAL A 22 14.40 -23.09 33.27
C VAL A 22 15.74 -23.34 32.57
N VAL A 23 16.21 -24.59 32.50
CA VAL A 23 17.44 -24.94 31.78
C VAL A 23 17.29 -24.72 30.27
N VAL A 24 16.15 -25.08 29.68
CA VAL A 24 15.87 -24.84 28.24
C VAL A 24 15.81 -23.33 27.94
N VAL A 25 15.20 -22.53 28.81
CA VAL A 25 15.15 -21.06 28.67
C VAL A 25 16.55 -20.45 28.79
N ILE A 26 17.36 -20.88 29.77
CA ILE A 26 18.74 -20.38 29.93
C ILE A 26 19.61 -20.76 28.73
N ILE A 27 19.48 -21.99 28.20
CA ILE A 27 20.19 -22.42 26.99
C ILE A 27 19.72 -21.60 25.79
N SER A 28 18.42 -21.35 25.65
CA SER A 28 17.87 -20.55 24.55
C SER A 28 18.34 -19.10 24.60
N ILE A 29 18.37 -18.48 25.79
CA ILE A 29 18.93 -17.13 25.99
C ILE A 29 20.43 -17.10 25.71
N SER A 30 21.17 -18.16 26.08
CA SER A 30 22.61 -18.26 25.82
C SER A 30 22.91 -18.45 24.33
N VAL A 31 22.12 -19.24 23.61
CA VAL A 31 22.21 -19.41 22.16
C VAL A 31 21.78 -18.13 21.44
N TYR A 32 20.75 -17.44 21.91
CA TYR A 32 20.33 -16.12 21.42
C TYR A 32 21.43 -15.08 21.61
N MET A 33 22.02 -14.98 22.80
CA MET A 33 23.14 -14.07 23.07
C MET A 33 24.41 -14.42 22.27
N TRP A 34 24.62 -15.70 21.96
CA TRP A 34 25.76 -16.17 21.15
C TRP A 34 25.55 -15.89 19.65
N THR A 35 24.33 -16.04 19.15
CA THR A 35 23.95 -15.71 17.75
C THR A 35 23.86 -14.21 17.52
N TYR A 36 23.34 -13.44 18.49
CA TYR A 36 23.32 -11.97 18.46
C TYR A 36 24.74 -11.37 18.39
N LYS A 37 25.74 -12.05 18.96
CA LYS A 37 27.15 -11.65 18.87
C LYS A 37 27.79 -11.92 17.50
N PHE A 38 27.09 -12.61 16.59
CA PHE A 38 27.54 -12.95 15.23
C PHE A 38 26.73 -12.29 14.12
N THR A 39 25.74 -11.44 14.45
CA THR A 39 24.92 -10.71 13.46
C THR A 39 24.86 -9.19 13.68
N GLU A 40 25.74 -8.63 14.51
CA GLU A 40 26.10 -7.21 14.37
C GLU A 40 27.20 -7.08 13.31
N GLU A 41 26.84 -7.23 12.03
CA GLU A 41 27.45 -6.40 11.01
C GLU A 41 26.79 -5.03 11.16
N LYS A 42 27.24 -4.28 12.18
CA LYS A 42 27.01 -2.83 12.18
C LYS A 42 27.63 -2.33 10.88
N GLN A 43 26.79 -1.82 9.98
CA GLN A 43 27.17 -0.70 9.11
C GLN A 43 27.66 0.41 10.05
N VAL A 44 28.93 0.33 10.42
CA VAL A 44 29.67 1.42 11.00
C VAL A 44 29.77 2.40 9.85
N GLU A 45 29.05 3.52 9.90
CA GLU A 45 29.42 4.69 9.11
C GLU A 45 30.92 4.86 9.30
N ALA A 46 31.67 4.62 8.22
CA ALA A 46 33.12 4.76 8.29
C ALA A 46 33.40 6.18 8.78
N PRO A 47 34.19 6.36 9.85
CA PRO A 47 34.59 7.70 10.24
C PRO A 47 35.25 8.33 9.02
N GLN A 48 34.76 9.51 8.60
CA GLN A 48 35.39 10.29 7.54
C GLN A 48 36.80 10.71 8.01
N GLU A 49 37.78 9.80 7.90
CA GLU A 49 39.17 10.13 8.14
C GLU A 49 39.68 10.96 6.96
N LYS A 50 39.74 12.27 7.19
CA LYS A 50 40.54 13.18 6.36
C LYS A 50 42.01 12.83 6.56
N ILE A 51 42.61 12.14 5.60
CA ILE A 51 44.06 11.97 5.56
C ILE A 51 44.66 13.26 5.00
N LEU A 52 45.27 14.06 5.86
CA LEU A 52 46.05 15.23 5.47
C LEU A 52 47.47 14.77 5.12
N LEU A 53 47.89 14.94 3.86
CA LEU A 53 49.29 14.72 3.47
C LEU A 53 49.96 16.08 3.29
N GLU A 54 50.87 16.43 4.20
CA GLU A 54 51.67 17.65 4.11
C GLU A 54 52.88 17.44 3.19
N SER A 55 53.05 18.32 2.21
CA SER A 55 54.27 18.48 1.43
C SER A 55 55.21 19.48 2.10
N THR A 56 56.52 19.26 1.97
CA THR A 56 57.60 20.11 2.49
C THR A 56 57.63 21.55 1.95
N GLU A 57 56.76 21.93 1.00
CA GLU A 57 56.68 23.28 0.44
C GLU A 57 55.26 23.90 0.46
N GLY A 58 54.33 23.40 1.29
CA GLY A 58 53.05 24.07 1.56
C GLY A 58 51.90 23.79 0.58
N ASN A 59 52.04 22.81 -0.31
CA ASN A 59 50.95 22.30 -1.15
C ASN A 59 50.17 21.19 -0.43
N THR A 60 48.84 21.18 -0.56
CA THR A 60 47.94 20.25 0.15
C THR A 60 47.02 19.54 -0.85
N ALA A 61 46.90 18.22 -0.75
CA ALA A 61 45.93 17.44 -1.53
C ALA A 61 44.87 16.85 -0.59
N TYR A 62 43.61 16.82 -1.04
CA TYR A 62 42.51 16.22 -0.29
C TYR A 62 42.04 14.95 -0.99
N ILE A 63 41.89 13.89 -0.20
CA ILE A 63 41.46 12.57 -0.67
C ILE A 63 40.16 12.22 0.05
N ARG A 64 39.15 11.78 -0.68
CA ARG A 64 37.89 11.29 -0.11
C ARG A 64 37.82 9.78 -0.32
N ASN A 65 37.46 9.07 0.74
CA ASN A 65 37.28 7.63 0.72
C ASN A 65 35.79 7.32 0.59
N LEU A 66 35.38 6.58 -0.45
CA LEU A 66 33.96 6.30 -0.74
C LEU A 66 33.60 4.82 -0.55
N SER A 67 34.58 3.92 -0.43
CA SER A 67 34.31 2.49 -0.16
C SER A 67 35.47 1.81 0.58
N GLU A 68 35.29 0.57 1.04
CA GLU A 68 36.37 -0.20 1.65
C GLU A 68 37.51 -0.54 0.66
N ASN A 69 37.29 -0.45 -0.66
CA ASN A 69 38.17 -1.02 -1.68
C ASN A 69 38.79 -0.01 -2.66
N ASP A 70 38.32 1.23 -2.74
CA ASP A 70 38.83 2.23 -3.70
C ASP A 70 39.10 3.59 -3.05
N VAL A 71 40.07 4.34 -3.61
CA VAL A 71 40.40 5.71 -3.21
C VAL A 71 40.19 6.64 -4.41
N ILE A 72 39.38 7.69 -4.25
CA ILE A 72 39.26 8.77 -5.22
C ILE A 72 40.03 9.99 -4.72
N ILE A 73 40.91 10.54 -5.57
CA ILE A 73 41.45 11.88 -5.36
C ILE A 73 40.40 12.85 -5.91
N ASP A 74 39.81 13.68 -5.04
CA ASP A 74 38.76 14.64 -5.43
C ASP A 74 39.41 15.92 -5.95
N ARG A 75 40.40 16.46 -5.21
CA ARG A 75 41.02 17.76 -5.48
C ARG A 75 42.48 17.86 -5.10
N ILE A 76 43.27 18.50 -5.96
CA ILE A 76 44.66 18.87 -5.69
C ILE A 76 44.77 20.40 -5.63
N TYR A 77 45.28 20.95 -4.52
CA TYR A 77 45.51 22.38 -4.39
C TYR A 77 47.00 22.68 -4.61
N ILE A 78 47.29 23.52 -5.62
CA ILE A 78 48.63 24.04 -5.87
C ILE A 78 48.58 25.56 -5.76
N ASN A 79 49.33 26.14 -4.82
CA ASN A 79 49.41 27.60 -4.62
C ASN A 79 48.05 28.34 -4.61
N SER A 80 47.04 27.75 -3.95
CA SER A 80 45.69 28.32 -3.79
C SER A 80 44.82 28.41 -5.06
N LYS A 81 45.16 27.67 -6.14
CA LYS A 81 44.24 27.35 -7.24
C LYS A 81 43.81 25.88 -7.16
N VAL A 82 42.56 25.61 -7.58
CA VAL A 82 41.89 24.30 -7.53
C VAL A 82 41.74 23.78 -8.95
N ASP A 83 42.22 22.56 -9.21
CA ASP A 83 41.80 21.77 -10.36
C ASP A 83 41.13 20.49 -9.82
N ASP A 84 39.91 20.21 -10.28
CA ASP A 84 39.17 18.98 -9.97
C ASP A 84 39.69 17.85 -10.87
N VAL A 85 40.12 16.75 -10.28
CA VAL A 85 40.66 15.60 -11.03
C VAL A 85 40.21 14.31 -10.36
N ASN A 86 39.11 13.72 -10.86
CA ASN A 86 38.60 12.45 -10.33
C ASN A 86 39.36 11.26 -10.94
N ILE A 87 40.16 10.55 -10.12
CA ILE A 87 40.83 9.31 -10.51
C ILE A 87 40.56 8.23 -9.48
N LEU A 88 40.04 7.08 -9.94
CA LEU A 88 39.86 5.87 -9.15
C LEU A 88 41.17 5.09 -9.04
N ILE A 89 41.60 4.78 -7.82
CA ILE A 89 42.73 3.86 -7.56
C ILE A 89 42.32 2.79 -6.53
N PRO A 90 42.50 1.49 -6.83
CA PRO A 90 42.23 0.41 -5.87
C PRO A 90 43.09 0.52 -4.60
N LYS A 91 42.48 0.25 -3.45
CA LYS A 91 43.08 0.43 -2.12
C LYS A 91 44.13 -0.63 -1.83
N GLY A 92 45.32 -0.17 -1.41
CA GLY A 92 46.48 -1.00 -1.07
C GLY A 92 47.73 -0.72 -1.88
N GLU A 93 47.66 0.11 -2.93
CA GLU A 93 48.75 0.18 -3.92
C GLU A 93 49.59 1.48 -3.90
N VAL A 94 49.39 2.46 -3.01
CA VAL A 94 50.11 3.76 -3.07
C VAL A 94 51.31 3.80 -2.12
N LYS A 95 52.53 3.77 -2.68
CA LYS A 95 53.77 3.75 -1.89
C LYS A 95 54.30 5.14 -1.52
N LYS A 96 54.24 6.08 -2.46
CA LYS A 96 54.66 7.48 -2.30
C LYS A 96 54.19 8.31 -3.49
N ILE A 97 53.74 9.53 -3.24
CA ILE A 97 53.50 10.53 -4.29
C ILE A 97 54.57 11.62 -4.15
N ASN A 98 55.30 11.91 -5.23
CA ASN A 98 56.24 13.02 -5.27
C ASN A 98 55.61 14.14 -6.10
N PHE A 99 55.44 15.31 -5.48
CA PHE A 99 54.94 16.52 -6.13
C PHE A 99 56.08 17.52 -6.29
N ASN A 100 56.41 17.86 -7.54
CA ASN A 100 57.20 19.04 -7.87
C ASN A 100 56.66 19.51 -9.23
N ALA A 101 56.02 20.68 -9.29
CA ALA A 101 55.33 21.12 -10.50
C ALA A 101 55.47 22.62 -10.76
N GLU A 102 56.16 22.95 -11.85
CA GLU A 102 55.97 24.13 -12.69
C GLU A 102 55.26 23.74 -14.01
N ASN A 103 54.84 24.73 -14.80
CA ASN A 103 54.04 24.51 -16.01
C ASN A 103 54.77 23.58 -17.02
N GLY A 104 54.15 22.44 -17.37
CA GLY A 104 54.75 21.39 -18.21
C GLY A 104 55.42 20.23 -17.46
N ASP A 105 55.41 20.22 -16.12
CA ASP A 105 56.01 19.14 -15.34
C ASP A 105 55.19 17.85 -15.33
N LYS A 106 55.90 16.75 -15.07
CA LYS A 106 55.36 15.39 -15.02
C LYS A 106 55.04 14.98 -13.58
N ILE A 107 53.76 14.80 -13.27
CA ILE A 107 53.34 14.21 -11.99
C ILE A 107 53.44 12.69 -12.11
N GLN A 108 54.19 12.06 -11.20
CA GLN A 108 54.45 10.63 -11.23
C GLN A 108 53.90 9.94 -9.98
N ILE A 109 52.97 9.00 -10.19
CA ILE A 109 52.44 8.11 -9.14
C ILE A 109 53.05 6.72 -9.36
N VAL A 110 53.59 6.11 -8.31
CA VAL A 110 54.21 4.78 -8.38
C VAL A 110 53.47 3.82 -7.46
N THR A 111 52.93 2.75 -8.04
CA THR A 111 52.19 1.74 -7.27
C THR A 111 53.10 0.65 -6.68
N GLU A 112 52.58 -0.19 -5.77
CA GLU A 112 53.32 -1.29 -5.15
C GLU A 112 53.94 -2.29 -6.16
N LYS A 113 53.34 -2.44 -7.34
CA LYS A 113 53.86 -3.29 -8.44
C LYS A 113 54.85 -2.57 -9.37
N GLY A 114 55.21 -1.32 -9.07
CA GLY A 114 56.17 -0.53 -9.86
C GLY A 114 55.59 0.13 -11.10
N THR A 115 54.27 0.07 -11.29
CA THR A 115 53.58 0.78 -12.39
C THR A 115 53.71 2.28 -12.17
N LYS A 116 54.20 2.99 -13.19
CA LYS A 116 54.33 4.45 -13.19
C LYS A 116 53.21 5.05 -14.02
N VAL A 117 52.34 5.83 -13.40
CA VAL A 117 51.41 6.70 -14.12
C VAL A 117 52.02 8.09 -14.17
N ILE A 118 52.13 8.64 -15.38
CA ILE A 118 52.73 9.95 -15.64
C ILE A 118 51.68 10.83 -16.29
N PHE A 119 51.37 11.96 -15.66
CA PHE A 119 50.53 13.00 -16.24
C PHE A 119 51.37 14.23 -16.57
N HIS A 120 50.98 15.00 -17.60
CA HIS A 120 51.57 16.31 -17.88
C HIS A 120 50.67 17.39 -17.29
N TYR A 121 51.24 18.27 -16.48
CA TYR A 121 50.55 19.47 -16.00
C TYR A 121 50.46 20.50 -17.13
N ILE A 122 49.24 20.91 -17.49
CA ILE A 122 48.99 21.96 -18.49
C ILE A 122 48.35 23.15 -17.75
N GLY A 123 49.14 24.17 -17.46
CA GLY A 123 48.69 25.38 -16.78
C GLY A 123 48.13 26.44 -17.75
N GLU A 124 47.02 27.04 -17.34
CA GLU A 124 46.23 28.14 -17.94
C GLU A 124 45.84 27.96 -19.42
N GLY A 125 44.66 27.36 -19.62
CA GLY A 125 43.80 27.51 -20.80
C GLY A 125 42.35 27.57 -20.34
N THR A 126 41.62 28.62 -20.75
CA THR A 126 40.20 28.86 -20.44
C THR A 126 39.28 27.93 -21.25
N GLU A 127 39.24 26.66 -20.89
CA GLU A 127 38.10 25.80 -21.23
C GLU A 127 37.46 25.40 -19.90
N ASN A 128 36.24 25.90 -19.64
CA ASN A 128 35.41 25.35 -18.57
C ASN A 128 35.21 23.88 -18.94
N VAL A 129 35.76 22.99 -18.13
CA VAL A 129 35.49 21.55 -18.27
C VAL A 129 34.11 21.34 -17.67
N ASN A 130 33.15 20.96 -18.50
CA ASN A 130 31.79 20.62 -18.06
C ASN A 130 31.83 19.53 -16.97
N MET A 131 31.11 19.72 -15.87
CA MET A 131 30.86 18.67 -14.90
C MET A 131 29.73 17.76 -15.41
N MET A 132 29.76 16.47 -15.05
CA MET A 132 28.62 15.61 -15.39
C MET A 132 27.42 16.00 -14.51
N PRO A 133 26.18 15.88 -15.04
CA PRO A 133 25.00 16.05 -14.21
C PRO A 133 24.94 14.93 -13.16
N ILE A 134 24.05 15.07 -12.18
CA ILE A 134 23.76 14.08 -11.16
C ILE A 134 22.31 13.64 -11.33
N ALA A 135 22.11 12.40 -11.75
CA ALA A 135 20.80 11.76 -11.79
C ALA A 135 20.35 11.39 -10.37
N ASP A 136 19.07 11.62 -10.07
CA ASP A 136 18.41 11.17 -8.85
C ASP A 136 17.02 10.64 -9.26
N ALA A 137 16.88 9.32 -9.26
CA ALA A 137 15.65 8.63 -9.65
C ALA A 137 14.66 8.47 -8.48
N ASP A 138 15.03 8.89 -7.26
CA ASP A 138 14.29 8.72 -6.01
C ASP A 138 13.86 7.24 -5.77
N GLY A 139 12.91 7.01 -4.85
CA GLY A 139 12.38 5.69 -4.52
C GLY A 139 13.13 4.99 -3.37
N PRO A 140 12.94 3.67 -3.18
CA PRO A 140 12.17 2.76 -4.02
C PRO A 140 10.68 3.07 -4.05
N TYR A 141 10.03 2.70 -5.16
CA TYR A 141 8.60 2.87 -5.37
C TYR A 141 7.85 1.58 -5.11
N SER A 142 6.58 1.71 -4.76
CA SER A 142 5.65 0.58 -4.68
C SER A 142 4.33 1.00 -5.31
N VAL A 143 3.84 0.15 -6.20
CA VAL A 143 2.59 0.34 -6.94
C VAL A 143 1.85 -0.98 -6.94
N ASN A 144 0.54 -0.92 -7.09
CA ASN A 144 -0.26 -2.12 -7.17
C ASN A 144 -0.41 -2.58 -8.60
N GLU A 145 -0.60 -3.88 -8.77
CA GLU A 145 -0.97 -4.45 -10.06
C GLU A 145 -2.21 -3.74 -10.65
N GLY A 146 -2.18 -3.38 -11.93
CA GLY A 146 -3.27 -2.66 -12.61
C GLY A 146 -3.37 -1.15 -12.32
N SER A 147 -2.55 -0.61 -11.40
CA SER A 147 -2.50 0.81 -11.04
C SER A 147 -1.31 1.54 -11.67
N SER A 148 -1.22 2.84 -11.44
CA SER A 148 -0.11 3.67 -11.91
C SER A 148 0.48 4.53 -10.80
N ILE A 149 1.75 4.90 -10.93
CA ILE A 149 2.47 5.79 -10.02
C ILE A 149 3.30 6.79 -10.81
N VAL A 150 3.47 7.99 -10.28
CA VAL A 150 4.36 9.00 -10.86
C VAL A 150 5.77 8.79 -10.28
N LEU A 151 6.75 8.61 -11.15
CA LEU A 151 8.17 8.60 -10.76
C LEU A 151 8.67 10.05 -10.65
N ASP A 152 9.65 10.33 -9.80
CA ASP A 152 10.15 11.69 -9.56
C ASP A 152 11.66 11.78 -9.81
N GLY A 153 12.03 12.43 -10.90
CA GLY A 153 13.42 12.76 -11.25
C GLY A 153 13.82 14.20 -10.91
N THR A 154 12.95 14.97 -10.25
CA THR A 154 13.15 16.42 -10.02
C THR A 154 14.27 16.74 -9.03
N GLY A 155 14.75 15.74 -8.28
CA GLY A 155 15.97 15.84 -7.45
C GLY A 155 17.28 15.92 -8.24
N SER A 156 17.25 15.56 -9.53
CA SER A 156 18.43 15.61 -10.40
C SER A 156 18.94 17.04 -10.56
N ASN A 157 20.25 17.24 -10.60
CA ASN A 157 20.87 18.56 -10.72
C ASN A 157 22.16 18.53 -11.52
N ASP A 158 22.51 19.68 -12.10
CA ASP A 158 23.78 19.88 -12.77
C ASP A 158 24.63 20.92 -12.01
N PRO A 159 25.85 20.59 -11.54
CA PRO A 159 26.63 21.46 -10.67
C PRO A 159 27.11 22.78 -11.30
N ASP A 160 27.33 22.82 -12.62
CA ASP A 160 27.84 23.98 -13.34
C ASP A 160 26.92 24.52 -14.44
N GLY A 161 25.82 23.83 -14.76
CA GLY A 161 24.83 24.25 -15.74
C GLY A 161 23.39 23.87 -15.38
N VAL A 162 22.64 23.36 -16.36
CA VAL A 162 21.24 22.95 -16.21
C VAL A 162 20.95 21.63 -16.92
N ILE A 163 20.08 20.81 -16.35
CA ILE A 163 19.55 19.62 -17.04
C ILE A 163 18.64 20.05 -18.19
N THR A 164 18.93 19.56 -19.40
CA THR A 164 18.20 19.85 -20.62
C THR A 164 17.25 18.74 -21.06
N SER A 165 17.48 17.48 -20.63
CA SER A 165 16.55 16.37 -20.89
C SER A 165 16.57 15.28 -19.82
N TYR A 166 15.43 14.60 -19.72
CA TYR A 166 15.21 13.40 -18.90
C TYR A 166 14.79 12.27 -19.83
N HIS A 167 15.16 11.04 -19.50
CA HIS A 167 14.69 9.85 -20.18
C HIS A 167 14.57 8.70 -19.19
N TRP A 168 13.40 8.09 -19.10
CA TRP A 168 13.14 6.93 -18.26
C TRP A 168 12.98 5.67 -19.09
N GLU A 169 13.63 4.58 -18.67
CA GLU A 169 13.53 3.27 -19.31
C GLU A 169 13.24 2.18 -18.27
N ILE A 170 12.39 1.21 -18.63
CA ILE A 170 12.21 -0.02 -17.85
C ILE A 170 13.32 -0.99 -18.25
N THR A 171 14.33 -1.16 -17.41
CA THR A 171 15.54 -1.94 -17.73
C THR A 171 15.39 -3.43 -17.41
N ASN A 172 14.49 -3.78 -16.49
CA ASN A 172 14.14 -5.16 -16.18
C ASN A 172 12.66 -5.27 -15.78
N ASP A 173 11.88 -5.99 -16.59
CA ASP A 173 10.49 -6.27 -16.33
C ASP A 173 10.22 -7.79 -16.43
N PRO A 174 10.15 -8.50 -15.28
CA PRO A 174 9.81 -9.91 -15.25
C PRO A 174 8.40 -10.24 -15.77
N THR A 175 7.50 -9.26 -15.81
CA THR A 175 6.11 -9.41 -16.29
C THR A 175 6.02 -9.31 -17.81
N GLY A 176 6.90 -8.50 -18.41
CA GLY A 176 6.92 -8.16 -19.83
C GLY A 176 5.76 -7.27 -20.29
N ALA A 177 5.01 -6.67 -19.37
CA ALA A 177 3.80 -5.89 -19.63
C ALA A 177 3.81 -4.50 -18.96
N ALA A 178 4.82 -4.15 -18.16
CA ALA A 178 4.91 -2.83 -17.56
C ALA A 178 5.19 -1.75 -18.60
N SER A 179 4.66 -0.54 -18.35
CA SER A 179 4.75 0.55 -19.32
C SER A 179 5.10 1.90 -18.68
N LEU A 180 5.42 2.89 -19.52
CA LEU A 180 5.68 4.28 -19.11
C LEU A 180 4.92 5.23 -20.03
N THR A 181 4.25 6.22 -19.47
CA THR A 181 3.72 7.38 -20.19
C THR A 181 4.55 8.62 -19.88
N ASN A 182 4.85 9.43 -20.91
CA ASN A 182 5.69 10.62 -20.81
C ASN A 182 7.11 10.34 -20.27
N ALA A 183 7.73 9.24 -20.74
CA ALA A 183 9.06 8.79 -20.32
C ALA A 183 10.19 9.84 -20.50
N ASP A 184 10.02 10.81 -21.40
CA ASP A 184 11.00 11.88 -21.64
C ASP A 184 10.76 13.14 -20.76
N THR A 185 10.12 12.98 -19.61
CA THR A 185 9.83 14.07 -18.66
C THR A 185 10.46 13.79 -17.28
N ALA A 186 10.59 14.83 -16.45
CA ALA A 186 11.10 14.66 -15.09
C ALA A 186 10.16 13.82 -14.21
N THR A 187 8.87 13.74 -14.56
CA THR A 187 7.85 13.03 -13.77
C THR A 187 6.97 12.14 -14.67
N PRO A 188 7.48 11.02 -15.19
CA PRO A 188 6.70 10.09 -16.01
C PRO A 188 5.69 9.33 -15.14
N THR A 189 4.72 8.70 -15.79
CA THR A 189 3.79 7.77 -15.12
C THR A 189 4.20 6.34 -15.44
N PHE A 190 4.56 5.58 -14.41
CA PHE A 190 4.73 4.13 -14.45
C PHE A 190 3.39 3.43 -14.28
N HIS A 191 3.27 2.31 -14.97
CA HIS A 191 2.03 1.67 -15.35
C HIS A 191 2.20 0.16 -15.12
N ALA A 192 1.56 -0.33 -14.07
CA ALA A 192 1.81 -1.65 -13.50
C ALA A 192 0.83 -2.69 -14.06
N PRO A 193 1.31 -3.81 -14.63
CA PRO A 193 0.46 -4.89 -15.09
C PRO A 193 -0.03 -5.76 -13.93
N PHE A 194 -0.95 -6.66 -14.23
CA PHE A 194 -1.40 -7.70 -13.29
C PHE A 194 -0.31 -8.77 -13.09
N VAL A 195 -0.06 -9.17 -11.85
CA VAL A 195 1.00 -10.08 -11.45
C VAL A 195 0.48 -11.15 -10.49
N SER A 196 0.94 -12.40 -10.64
CA SER A 196 0.50 -13.51 -9.76
C SER A 196 1.18 -13.55 -8.39
N SER A 197 2.14 -12.65 -8.15
CA SER A 197 2.90 -12.46 -6.92
C SER A 197 3.61 -11.11 -6.98
N ASP A 198 3.94 -10.53 -5.84
CA ASP A 198 4.73 -9.29 -5.79
C ASP A 198 5.94 -9.40 -6.72
N THR A 199 6.10 -8.43 -7.61
CA THR A 199 7.09 -8.47 -8.69
C THR A 199 7.83 -7.15 -8.76
N ASP A 200 9.14 -7.18 -8.62
CA ASP A 200 9.99 -6.01 -8.76
C ASP A 200 10.31 -5.74 -10.24
N VAL A 201 10.15 -4.48 -10.64
CA VAL A 201 10.55 -3.94 -11.94
C VAL A 201 11.63 -2.88 -11.71
N GLU A 202 12.71 -2.93 -12.49
CA GLU A 202 13.77 -1.91 -12.42
C GLU A 202 13.54 -0.83 -13.48
N VAL A 203 13.63 0.43 -13.05
CA VAL A 203 13.52 1.60 -13.91
C VAL A 203 14.77 2.47 -13.76
N GLU A 204 15.29 2.96 -14.87
CA GLU A 204 16.49 3.79 -14.94
C GLU A 204 16.14 5.18 -15.47
N LEU A 205 16.61 6.22 -14.77
CA LEU A 205 16.57 7.61 -15.21
C LEU A 205 17.93 7.97 -15.82
N THR A 206 17.93 8.50 -17.04
CA THR A 206 19.07 9.19 -17.66
C THR A 206 18.78 10.69 -17.72
N VAL A 207 19.71 11.52 -17.24
CA VAL A 207 19.66 12.97 -17.38
C VAL A 207 20.77 13.47 -18.30
N THR A 208 20.54 14.57 -19.01
CA THR A 208 21.54 15.23 -19.87
C THR A 208 21.61 16.72 -19.54
N ASP A 209 22.82 17.27 -19.40
CA ASP A 209 23.04 18.70 -19.14
C ASP A 209 23.02 19.56 -20.42
N ASP A 210 23.33 20.86 -20.33
CA ASP A 210 23.39 21.79 -21.45
C ASP A 210 24.68 21.71 -22.29
N ASP A 211 25.65 20.92 -21.83
CA ASP A 211 26.91 20.61 -22.50
C ASP A 211 26.95 19.16 -23.04
N SER A 212 25.80 18.48 -23.04
CA SER A 212 25.56 17.13 -23.54
C SER A 212 26.24 15.99 -22.75
N ALA A 213 26.70 16.21 -21.53
CA ALA A 213 27.09 15.10 -20.65
C ALA A 213 25.86 14.48 -19.99
N THR A 214 25.99 13.21 -19.59
CA THR A 214 24.89 12.39 -19.09
C THR A 214 25.26 11.66 -17.83
N ASP A 215 24.28 11.43 -16.98
CA ASP A 215 24.37 10.56 -15.80
C ASP A 215 23.09 9.73 -15.66
N THR A 216 23.19 8.61 -14.95
CA THR A 216 22.09 7.65 -14.79
C THR A 216 21.92 7.22 -13.35
N ASP A 217 20.67 7.05 -12.91
CA ASP A 217 20.32 6.46 -11.61
C ASP A 217 19.22 5.41 -11.78
N THR A 218 19.24 4.36 -10.96
CA THR A 218 18.32 3.22 -11.07
C THR A 218 17.57 3.03 -9.76
N THR A 219 16.28 2.76 -9.86
CA THR A 219 15.39 2.51 -8.72
C THR A 219 14.46 1.35 -9.01
N THR A 220 13.84 0.82 -7.97
CA THR A 220 12.94 -0.34 -8.05
C THR A 220 11.50 0.11 -7.88
N VAL A 221 10.63 -0.40 -8.73
CA VAL A 221 9.18 -0.34 -8.57
C VAL A 221 8.68 -1.73 -8.19
N THR A 222 8.27 -1.92 -6.94
CA THR A 222 7.63 -3.17 -6.50
C THR A 222 6.15 -3.13 -6.88
N ILE A 223 5.74 -4.00 -7.82
CA ILE A 223 4.34 -4.27 -8.14
C ILE A 223 3.78 -5.23 -7.11
N ASN A 224 2.86 -4.79 -6.26
CA ASN A 224 2.20 -5.65 -5.29
C ASN A 224 1.10 -6.46 -5.99
N ASN A 225 1.15 -7.80 -5.88
CA ASN A 225 0.04 -8.67 -6.24
C ASN A 225 -1.01 -8.56 -5.16
N VAL A 226 -2.23 -8.22 -5.54
CA VAL A 226 -3.28 -7.97 -4.56
C VAL A 226 -4.49 -8.85 -4.82
N PRO A 227 -4.48 -10.07 -4.27
CA PRO A 227 -5.59 -10.99 -4.40
C PRO A 227 -6.76 -10.56 -3.51
N VAL A 228 -7.84 -10.09 -4.13
CA VAL A 228 -9.09 -9.66 -3.47
C VAL A 228 -10.32 -10.16 -4.24
N CYS A 229 -11.48 -10.07 -3.59
CA CYS A 229 -12.78 -10.64 -3.98
C CYS A 229 -13.32 -10.05 -5.30
N PRO A 230 -14.35 -10.66 -5.94
CA PRO A 230 -14.56 -10.57 -7.38
C PRO A 230 -14.30 -9.19 -7.99
N HIS A 231 -13.33 -9.12 -8.89
CA HIS A 231 -12.91 -7.88 -9.54
C HIS A 231 -13.96 -7.45 -10.56
N LEU A 232 -14.45 -6.21 -10.45
CA LEU A 232 -15.29 -5.60 -11.45
C LEU A 232 -14.44 -4.80 -12.44
N TYR A 233 -14.66 -5.01 -13.73
CA TYR A 233 -14.06 -4.28 -14.83
C TYR A 233 -15.14 -3.61 -15.68
N GLY A 234 -14.83 -2.45 -16.25
CA GLY A 234 -15.66 -1.72 -17.19
C GLY A 234 -14.96 -1.49 -18.53
N TRP A 235 -15.74 -1.48 -19.62
CA TRP A 235 -15.21 -1.16 -20.94
C TRP A 235 -14.96 0.36 -21.08
N ASP A 236 -13.72 0.73 -21.40
CA ASP A 236 -13.28 2.13 -21.49
C ASP A 236 -13.27 2.71 -22.92
N GLY A 237 -13.69 1.92 -23.91
CA GLY A 237 -13.62 2.27 -25.33
C GLY A 237 -12.62 1.45 -26.13
N GLU A 238 -11.58 0.92 -25.49
CA GLU A 238 -10.49 0.15 -26.12
C GLU A 238 -10.29 -1.22 -25.45
N ARG A 239 -10.37 -1.27 -24.11
CA ARG A 239 -10.05 -2.44 -23.27
C ARG A 239 -10.94 -2.46 -22.02
N TYR A 240 -10.77 -3.48 -21.17
CA TYR A 240 -11.43 -3.54 -19.87
C TYR A 240 -10.53 -2.94 -18.79
N GLN A 241 -11.00 -1.88 -18.15
CA GLN A 241 -10.33 -1.20 -17.04
C GLN A 241 -10.89 -1.68 -15.71
N PHE A 242 -10.03 -1.94 -14.73
CA PHE A 242 -10.45 -2.29 -13.37
C PHE A 242 -11.24 -1.12 -12.75
N ILE A 243 -12.40 -1.43 -12.17
CA ILE A 243 -13.24 -0.47 -11.46
C ILE A 243 -13.00 -0.57 -9.96
N SER A 244 -13.20 -1.77 -9.42
CA SER A 244 -13.16 -2.05 -7.99
C SER A 244 -13.29 -3.54 -7.75
N SER A 245 -12.73 -4.01 -6.65
CA SER A 245 -13.14 -5.29 -6.06
C SER A 245 -14.51 -5.13 -5.44
N MET A 246 -15.32 -6.18 -5.55
CA MET A 246 -16.72 -6.16 -5.11
C MET A 246 -16.94 -7.13 -3.97
N ILE A 247 -17.98 -6.86 -3.18
CA ILE A 247 -18.44 -7.66 -2.02
C ILE A 247 -17.38 -8.02 -0.95
N PRO A 248 -16.42 -7.13 -0.63
CA PRO A 248 -15.23 -7.49 0.15
C PRO A 248 -15.45 -8.00 1.57
N ASN A 249 -16.46 -7.51 2.29
CA ASN A 249 -16.74 -7.95 3.66
C ASN A 249 -17.86 -8.99 3.74
N SER A 250 -18.33 -9.48 2.59
CA SER A 250 -19.37 -10.51 2.50
C SER A 250 -18.79 -11.93 2.50
N ILE A 251 -17.82 -12.19 3.39
CA ILE A 251 -17.13 -13.50 3.56
C ILE A 251 -18.04 -14.63 4.08
N LEU A 252 -19.29 -14.32 4.41
CA LEU A 252 -20.30 -15.27 4.86
C LEU A 252 -21.67 -14.90 4.27
N LYS A 253 -22.57 -15.87 4.12
CA LYS A 253 -23.92 -15.60 3.60
C LYS A 253 -24.68 -14.61 4.48
N ARG A 254 -24.51 -14.69 5.79
CA ARG A 254 -25.09 -13.72 6.73
C ARG A 254 -24.61 -12.27 6.56
N TYR A 255 -23.46 -12.05 5.92
CA TYR A 255 -22.92 -10.72 5.58
C TYR A 255 -23.20 -10.31 4.14
N GLU A 256 -24.06 -11.07 3.45
CA GLU A 256 -24.53 -10.76 2.11
C GLU A 256 -25.01 -9.30 2.05
N SER A 257 -24.37 -8.54 1.17
CA SER A 257 -24.56 -7.09 1.04
C SER A 257 -24.44 -6.69 -0.41
N THR A 258 -24.96 -5.51 -0.75
CA THR A 258 -24.74 -4.87 -2.06
C THR A 258 -23.78 -3.71 -1.89
N TYR A 259 -22.73 -3.70 -2.71
CA TYR A 259 -21.68 -2.69 -2.72
C TYR A 259 -21.82 -1.82 -3.94
N TYR A 260 -21.45 -0.55 -3.80
CA TYR A 260 -21.56 0.46 -4.84
C TYR A 260 -20.21 1.11 -5.06
N HIS A 261 -19.83 1.28 -6.32
CA HIS A 261 -18.62 1.99 -6.68
C HIS A 261 -18.81 2.86 -7.93
N THR A 262 -18.07 3.95 -8.02
CA THR A 262 -18.03 4.78 -9.23
C THR A 262 -17.44 3.98 -10.40
N ALA A 263 -17.98 4.15 -11.60
CA ALA A 263 -17.58 3.44 -12.81
C ALA A 263 -17.37 4.43 -13.97
N ASP A 264 -16.64 5.51 -13.70
CA ASP A 264 -16.45 6.63 -14.64
C ASP A 264 -15.60 6.25 -15.88
N CYS A 265 -14.92 5.11 -15.83
CA CYS A 265 -14.22 4.53 -16.98
C CYS A 265 -15.16 4.18 -18.13
N LEU A 266 -16.43 3.87 -17.83
CA LEU A 266 -17.36 3.30 -18.81
C LEU A 266 -17.56 4.20 -20.03
N LYS A 267 -17.25 3.65 -21.21
CA LYS A 267 -17.64 4.22 -22.51
C LYS A 267 -18.66 3.35 -23.19
N LEU A 268 -19.49 4.01 -23.99
CA LEU A 268 -20.50 3.35 -24.81
C LEU A 268 -19.83 2.48 -25.88
N ARG A 269 -20.25 1.23 -25.96
CA ARG A 269 -19.86 0.29 -27.01
C ARG A 269 -21.04 0.09 -27.95
N ASP A 270 -21.03 0.80 -29.06
CA ASP A 270 -22.15 0.89 -30.00
C ASP A 270 -23.46 1.39 -29.34
N ASP A 271 -24.24 0.50 -28.73
CA ASP A 271 -25.55 0.76 -28.12
C ASP A 271 -25.68 0.28 -26.66
N HIS A 272 -24.59 -0.21 -26.06
CA HIS A 272 -24.58 -0.78 -24.71
C HIS A 272 -23.33 -0.42 -23.90
N TYR A 273 -23.42 -0.61 -22.58
CA TYR A 273 -22.27 -0.65 -21.68
C TYR A 273 -21.96 -2.10 -21.29
N ASP A 274 -20.68 -2.39 -21.07
CA ASP A 274 -20.19 -3.69 -20.65
C ASP A 274 -19.52 -3.62 -19.28
N LEU A 275 -19.89 -4.56 -18.40
CA LEU A 275 -19.17 -4.86 -17.17
C LEU A 275 -18.73 -6.32 -17.16
N ILE A 276 -17.59 -6.61 -16.54
CA ILE A 276 -17.13 -7.98 -16.27
C ILE A 276 -16.87 -8.11 -14.77
N LEU A 277 -17.48 -9.12 -14.14
CA LEU A 277 -17.13 -9.54 -12.79
C LEU A 277 -16.29 -10.82 -12.88
N PHE A 278 -15.06 -10.79 -12.37
CA PHE A 278 -14.08 -11.86 -12.51
C PHE A 278 -13.61 -12.36 -11.14
N GLU A 279 -13.59 -13.68 -10.97
CA GLU A 279 -13.08 -14.33 -9.78
C GLU A 279 -11.61 -14.71 -9.98
N ALA A 280 -10.69 -13.89 -9.50
CA ALA A 280 -9.25 -14.07 -9.71
C ALA A 280 -8.64 -15.09 -8.75
N VAL A 281 -9.24 -15.26 -7.56
CA VAL A 281 -8.63 -15.99 -6.44
C VAL A 281 -9.39 -17.28 -6.13
N SER A 282 -8.83 -18.11 -5.24
CA SER A 282 -9.42 -19.40 -4.86
C SER A 282 -10.60 -19.21 -3.90
N GLU A 283 -11.68 -18.63 -4.42
CA GLU A 283 -12.92 -18.33 -3.71
C GLU A 283 -14.13 -18.88 -4.45
N LYS A 284 -15.25 -18.97 -3.72
CA LYS A 284 -16.56 -19.26 -4.30
C LYS A 284 -17.46 -18.08 -4.01
N ALA A 285 -17.87 -17.33 -5.03
CA ALA A 285 -18.74 -16.18 -4.88
C ALA A 285 -20.16 -16.48 -5.40
N TRP A 286 -21.17 -16.18 -4.60
CA TRP A 286 -22.59 -16.29 -4.91
C TRP A 286 -23.15 -14.90 -5.19
N ILE A 287 -23.34 -14.58 -6.48
CA ILE A 287 -23.79 -13.28 -6.95
C ILE A 287 -25.29 -13.33 -7.23
N ASN A 288 -26.07 -12.43 -6.64
CA ASN A 288 -27.53 -12.35 -6.86
C ASN A 288 -28.00 -10.99 -7.38
N ASN A 289 -27.11 -10.02 -7.52
CA ASN A 289 -27.49 -8.71 -8.05
C ASN A 289 -26.30 -8.03 -8.71
N VAL A 290 -26.49 -7.48 -9.90
CA VAL A 290 -25.54 -6.58 -10.55
C VAL A 290 -26.32 -5.53 -11.33
N GLY A 291 -25.95 -4.26 -11.20
CA GLY A 291 -26.54 -3.24 -12.03
C GLY A 291 -25.71 -1.96 -12.16
N LEU A 292 -26.25 -1.04 -12.95
CA LEU A 292 -25.57 0.18 -13.32
C LEU A 292 -26.50 1.38 -13.15
N ARG A 293 -26.17 2.26 -12.22
CA ARG A 293 -26.88 3.52 -12.01
C ARG A 293 -26.21 4.63 -12.81
N VAL A 294 -26.96 5.25 -13.70
CA VAL A 294 -26.52 6.42 -14.47
C VAL A 294 -26.94 7.68 -13.75
N VAL A 295 -25.99 8.56 -13.47
CA VAL A 295 -26.20 9.78 -12.67
C VAL A 295 -25.81 11.00 -13.50
N ASP A 296 -26.79 11.85 -13.81
CA ASP A 296 -26.53 13.16 -14.39
C ASP A 296 -26.57 14.24 -13.30
N TYR A 297 -25.51 15.04 -13.21
CA TYR A 297 -25.32 16.09 -12.19
C TYR A 297 -24.64 17.32 -12.79
N PRO A 298 -24.73 18.51 -12.17
CA PRO A 298 -24.08 19.72 -12.68
C PRO A 298 -22.57 19.52 -12.94
N GLU A 299 -22.09 19.91 -14.13
CA GLU A 299 -20.74 19.63 -14.61
C GLU A 299 -19.62 20.36 -13.84
N ASP A 300 -19.98 21.38 -13.04
CA ASP A 300 -19.06 22.16 -12.22
C ASP A 300 -18.81 21.56 -10.83
N ARG A 301 -19.16 20.28 -10.64
CA ARG A 301 -19.10 19.53 -9.38
C ARG A 301 -18.48 18.16 -9.58
N LYS A 302 -18.21 17.48 -8.46
CA LYS A 302 -17.74 16.09 -8.43
C LYS A 302 -18.74 15.21 -7.69
N MET A 303 -18.85 13.96 -8.13
CA MET A 303 -19.64 12.93 -7.46
C MET A 303 -18.75 12.07 -6.56
N VAL A 304 -19.25 11.75 -5.37
CA VAL A 304 -18.68 10.75 -4.46
C VAL A 304 -19.82 9.81 -4.05
N VAL A 305 -19.56 8.51 -4.02
CA VAL A 305 -20.55 7.50 -3.62
C VAL A 305 -20.12 6.84 -2.32
N SER A 306 -21.05 6.63 -1.40
CA SER A 306 -20.78 5.80 -0.21
C SER A 306 -20.89 4.31 -0.57
N ARG A 307 -20.30 3.46 0.28
CA ARG A 307 -20.41 2.00 0.17
C ARG A 307 -21.87 1.49 0.10
N SER A 308 -22.81 2.21 0.72
CA SER A 308 -24.25 1.88 0.72
C SER A 308 -25.00 2.44 -0.50
N GLY A 309 -24.33 3.17 -1.39
CA GLY A 309 -24.89 3.69 -2.63
C GLY A 309 -25.51 5.08 -2.52
N GLU A 310 -25.25 5.80 -1.43
CA GLU A 310 -25.66 7.21 -1.29
C GLU A 310 -24.74 8.08 -2.16
N ILE A 311 -25.34 9.02 -2.89
CA ILE A 311 -24.62 9.88 -3.84
C ILE A 311 -24.48 11.27 -3.25
N TYR A 312 -23.24 11.75 -3.19
CA TYR A 312 -22.86 13.06 -2.72
C TYR A 312 -22.30 13.88 -3.86
N ILE A 313 -22.88 15.06 -4.11
CA ILE A 313 -22.36 16.02 -5.07
C ILE A 313 -21.64 17.13 -4.30
N VAL A 314 -20.35 17.31 -4.59
CA VAL A 314 -19.43 18.22 -3.90
C VAL A 314 -18.84 19.22 -4.88
N LYS A 315 -18.52 20.44 -4.42
CA LYS A 315 -17.98 21.49 -5.31
C LYS A 315 -16.68 22.07 -4.79
N ASN A 316 -16.64 22.45 -3.52
CA ASN A 316 -15.49 23.12 -2.92
C ASN A 316 -15.22 22.54 -1.52
N PRO A 317 -14.72 21.30 -1.43
CA PRO A 317 -14.25 20.76 -0.17
C PRO A 317 -13.18 21.66 0.46
N GLN A 318 -13.32 21.94 1.75
CA GLN A 318 -12.40 22.75 2.53
C GLN A 318 -11.57 21.85 3.46
N PRO A 319 -10.25 22.04 3.55
CA PRO A 319 -9.42 21.25 4.45
C PRO A 319 -9.78 21.51 5.91
N VAL A 320 -9.56 20.51 6.75
CA VAL A 320 -9.75 20.58 8.20
C VAL A 320 -8.42 20.74 8.92
N GLU A 321 -8.45 21.29 10.14
CA GLU A 321 -7.33 21.21 11.08
C GLU A 321 -7.45 19.91 11.88
N GLY A 322 -6.34 19.21 12.14
CA GLY A 322 -6.34 17.92 12.82
C GLY A 322 -5.28 17.82 13.90
N ILE A 323 -5.67 17.35 15.09
CA ILE A 323 -4.77 17.00 16.20
C ILE A 323 -4.97 15.52 16.55
N ASP A 324 -3.90 14.73 16.56
CA ASP A 324 -3.98 13.31 16.91
C ASP A 324 -4.12 13.07 18.43
N SER A 325 -4.24 11.79 18.83
CA SER A 325 -4.38 11.38 20.23
C SER A 325 -3.16 11.71 21.11
N TYR A 326 -2.00 11.98 20.50
CA TYR A 326 -0.75 12.35 21.17
C TYR A 326 -0.57 13.88 21.28
N GLY A 327 -1.45 14.65 20.65
CA GLY A 327 -1.40 16.12 20.62
C GLY A 327 -0.54 16.69 19.50
N ASN A 328 -0.16 15.88 18.51
CA ASN A 328 0.58 16.35 17.34
C ASN A 328 -0.37 17.00 16.34
N ASP A 329 0.08 18.07 15.69
CA ASP A 329 -0.62 18.65 14.56
C ASP A 329 -0.38 17.79 13.32
N VAL A 330 -1.47 17.20 12.80
CA VAL A 330 -1.46 16.31 11.64
C VAL A 330 -2.12 16.96 10.43
N THR A 331 -2.41 18.27 10.51
CA THR A 331 -3.14 19.02 9.49
C THR A 331 -2.50 18.92 8.09
N SER A 332 -1.17 18.88 7.99
CA SER A 332 -0.50 18.73 6.69
C SER A 332 -0.75 17.38 6.02
N LEU A 333 -0.95 16.31 6.80
CA LEU A 333 -1.22 14.95 6.31
C LEU A 333 -2.68 14.74 5.89
N LEU A 334 -3.57 15.68 6.17
CA LEU A 334 -5.01 15.55 5.88
C LEU A 334 -5.48 16.48 4.77
N LYS A 335 -4.62 17.37 4.29
CA LYS A 335 -4.98 18.50 3.42
C LYS A 335 -5.08 18.12 1.94
N GLU A 336 -4.27 17.17 1.51
CA GLU A 336 -4.10 16.83 0.10
C GLU A 336 -4.07 15.30 -0.04
N MET A 337 -4.60 14.81 -1.15
CA MET A 337 -4.57 13.39 -1.49
C MET A 337 -3.21 13.05 -2.14
N ASP A 338 -2.12 13.18 -1.39
CA ASP A 338 -0.74 13.12 -1.87
C ASP A 338 0.00 11.82 -1.52
N GLY A 339 -0.68 10.87 -0.86
CA GLY A 339 -0.08 9.60 -0.42
C GLY A 339 0.76 9.73 0.84
N LYS A 340 0.71 10.86 1.55
CA LYS A 340 1.31 11.01 2.88
C LYS A 340 0.27 10.78 3.96
N TYR A 341 0.21 9.55 4.41
CA TYR A 341 -0.80 9.12 5.36
C TYR A 341 -0.51 9.51 6.80
N TRP A 342 -1.56 9.87 7.52
CA TRP A 342 -1.61 9.66 8.96
C TRP A 342 -1.87 8.18 9.26
N SER A 343 -1.13 7.62 10.22
CA SER A 343 -1.27 6.25 10.70
C SER A 343 -1.01 6.21 12.21
N SER A 344 -1.63 5.27 12.92
CA SER A 344 -1.34 5.09 14.35
C SER A 344 0.12 4.76 14.62
N ASP A 345 0.74 5.45 15.58
CA ASP A 345 2.06 5.10 16.10
C ASP A 345 1.95 3.93 17.09
N LEU A 346 2.02 2.71 16.55
CA LEU A 346 1.96 1.50 17.36
C LEU A 346 3.20 1.29 18.23
N SER A 347 4.32 2.01 18.00
CA SER A 347 5.58 1.81 18.74
C SER A 347 5.54 2.36 20.15
N THR A 348 4.71 3.39 20.38
CA THR A 348 4.56 4.08 21.67
C THR A 348 3.31 3.65 22.43
N LYS A 349 2.42 2.88 21.78
CA LYS A 349 1.09 2.55 22.29
C LYS A 349 1.09 1.30 23.17
N ASP A 350 0.46 1.38 24.34
CA ASP A 350 0.17 0.19 25.16
C ASP A 350 -1.15 -0.45 24.70
N ILE A 351 -1.06 -1.27 23.66
CA ILE A 351 -2.19 -1.95 23.01
C ILE A 351 -2.95 -2.91 23.95
N GLN A 352 -2.38 -3.28 25.10
CA GLN A 352 -3.11 -4.05 26.11
C GLN A 352 -4.09 -3.21 26.92
N LYS A 353 -3.91 -1.88 26.94
CA LYS A 353 -4.77 -0.93 27.65
C LYS A 353 -5.67 -0.13 26.73
N GLU A 354 -5.17 0.27 25.56
CA GLU A 354 -5.85 1.18 24.66
C GLU A 354 -5.73 0.74 23.20
N LEU A 355 -6.84 0.25 22.66
CA LEU A 355 -6.94 -0.26 21.29
C LEU A 355 -7.33 0.80 20.27
N ASN A 356 -7.91 1.92 20.71
CA ASN A 356 -8.41 2.94 19.80
C ASN A 356 -7.43 4.10 19.67
N ASP A 357 -7.36 4.66 18.48
CA ASP A 357 -6.68 5.91 18.18
C ASP A 357 -7.70 6.91 17.63
N TRP A 358 -7.34 8.19 17.63
CA TRP A 358 -8.26 9.22 17.15
C TRP A 358 -7.57 10.48 16.66
N ILE A 359 -8.28 11.21 15.81
CA ILE A 359 -7.95 12.57 15.41
C ILE A 359 -9.13 13.47 15.81
N ILE A 360 -8.85 14.54 16.55
CA ILE A 360 -9.78 15.64 16.74
C ILE A 360 -9.64 16.57 15.56
N LEU A 361 -10.74 16.74 14.82
CA LEU A 361 -10.81 17.64 13.70
C LEU A 361 -11.56 18.90 14.08
N LYS A 362 -11.02 20.04 13.67
CA LYS A 362 -11.67 21.32 13.77
C LYS A 362 -12.08 21.78 12.38
N LEU A 363 -13.39 21.93 12.19
CA LEU A 363 -13.98 22.23 10.91
C LEU A 363 -13.96 23.74 10.64
N PRO A 364 -13.61 24.18 9.42
CA PRO A 364 -13.75 25.58 9.03
C PRO A 364 -15.22 26.02 9.17
N LYS A 365 -15.47 27.28 9.55
CA LYS A 365 -16.85 27.79 9.65
C LYS A 365 -17.44 27.99 8.26
N PRO A 366 -18.69 27.57 8.01
CA PRO A 366 -19.33 27.88 6.74
C PRO A 366 -19.59 29.39 6.60
N GLU A 367 -19.46 29.92 5.39
CA GLU A 367 -19.70 31.35 5.11
C GLU A 367 -21.15 31.76 5.37
N THR A 368 -22.08 30.82 5.17
CA THR A 368 -23.52 31.00 5.40
C THR A 368 -24.07 29.93 6.35
N PRO A 369 -25.11 30.23 7.14
CA PRO A 369 -25.74 29.23 8.00
C PRO A 369 -26.31 28.06 7.19
N ILE A 370 -25.85 26.85 7.49
CA ILE A 370 -26.28 25.59 6.88
C ILE A 370 -26.48 24.55 7.98
N SER A 371 -27.43 23.63 7.77
CA SER A 371 -27.80 22.61 8.77
C SER A 371 -27.04 21.29 8.61
N GLU A 372 -26.44 21.06 7.45
CA GLU A 372 -25.80 19.81 7.07
C GLU A 372 -24.61 20.11 6.16
N ALA A 373 -23.53 19.38 6.37
CA ALA A 373 -22.33 19.38 5.54
C ALA A 373 -22.03 17.96 5.06
N LYS A 374 -21.07 17.83 4.14
CA LYS A 374 -20.57 16.54 3.67
C LYS A 374 -19.13 16.41 4.16
N LEU A 375 -18.83 15.39 4.96
CA LEU A 375 -17.46 15.06 5.32
C LEU A 375 -16.91 14.11 4.27
N LEU A 376 -15.79 14.49 3.66
CA LEU A 376 -15.03 13.65 2.74
C LEU A 376 -13.83 13.08 3.50
N ILE A 377 -13.59 11.79 3.33
CA ILE A 377 -12.45 11.09 3.92
C ILE A 377 -11.87 10.14 2.88
N ALA A 378 -10.58 10.33 2.59
CA ALA A 378 -9.83 9.41 1.74
C ALA A 378 -8.98 8.54 2.66
N VAL A 379 -9.27 7.24 2.62
CA VAL A 379 -8.73 6.27 3.58
C VAL A 379 -8.43 4.96 2.87
N ARG A 380 -7.46 4.24 3.40
CA ARG A 380 -7.16 2.86 3.07
C ARG A 380 -6.96 2.05 4.34
N ASP A 381 -7.03 0.73 4.19
CA ASP A 381 -6.59 -0.23 5.17
C ASP A 381 -5.07 -0.10 5.33
N SER A 382 -4.56 -0.40 6.52
CA SER A 382 -3.14 -0.66 6.64
C SER A 382 -2.85 -2.11 6.22
N ASN A 383 -1.62 -2.59 6.38
CA ASN A 383 -1.33 -4.01 6.27
C ASN A 383 -2.05 -4.89 7.31
N LEU A 384 -2.51 -4.29 8.41
CA LEU A 384 -2.95 -5.01 9.60
C LEU A 384 -4.31 -5.72 9.47
N PRO A 385 -5.37 -5.12 8.90
CA PRO A 385 -6.66 -5.78 8.73
C PRO A 385 -6.55 -7.03 7.86
N ASP A 386 -5.78 -6.98 6.78
CA ASP A 386 -5.54 -8.15 5.93
C ASP A 386 -4.70 -9.20 6.63
N LEU A 387 -3.63 -8.80 7.33
CA LEU A 387 -2.88 -9.70 8.22
C LEU A 387 -3.81 -10.37 9.24
N ALA A 388 -4.81 -9.63 9.74
CA ALA A 388 -5.87 -10.12 10.60
C ALA A 388 -6.73 -11.17 9.95
N LEU A 389 -7.41 -10.76 8.88
CA LEU A 389 -8.40 -11.56 8.21
C LEU A 389 -7.75 -12.86 7.73
N TRP A 390 -6.61 -12.79 7.05
CA TRP A 390 -5.91 -13.99 6.60
C TRP A 390 -5.37 -14.85 7.74
N SER A 391 -4.91 -14.27 8.85
CA SER A 391 -4.53 -15.06 10.03
C SER A 391 -5.73 -15.80 10.60
N ILE A 392 -6.88 -15.12 10.73
CA ILE A 392 -8.13 -15.74 11.18
C ILE A 392 -8.54 -16.83 10.20
N MET A 393 -8.61 -16.54 8.91
CA MET A 393 -9.06 -17.46 7.88
C MET A 393 -8.09 -18.65 7.76
N HIS A 394 -6.78 -18.49 7.86
CA HIS A 394 -5.86 -19.64 7.88
C HIS A 394 -6.00 -20.51 9.14
N TYR A 395 -6.26 -19.92 10.31
CA TYR A 395 -6.42 -20.69 11.55
C TYR A 395 -7.83 -21.26 11.74
N LEU A 396 -8.87 -20.62 11.20
CA LEU A 396 -10.29 -21.02 11.25
C LEU A 396 -10.69 -21.86 10.03
N LEU A 397 -10.44 -21.35 8.82
CA LEU A 397 -10.84 -21.92 7.52
C LEU A 397 -9.73 -22.71 6.82
N GLY A 398 -8.46 -22.53 7.17
CA GLY A 398 -7.35 -23.39 6.75
C GLY A 398 -7.31 -24.73 7.48
N THR A 399 -8.46 -25.18 8.00
CA THR A 399 -8.63 -26.50 8.61
C THR A 399 -9.35 -27.42 7.63
N PRO A 400 -9.14 -28.76 7.69
CA PRO A 400 -9.96 -29.71 6.93
C PRO A 400 -11.48 -29.64 7.23
N ASN A 401 -11.88 -28.79 8.19
CA ASN A 401 -13.24 -28.63 8.71
C ASN A 401 -13.74 -27.19 8.47
N SER A 402 -13.22 -26.46 7.48
CA SER A 402 -13.68 -25.09 7.14
C SER A 402 -15.20 -25.01 7.01
N GLU A 403 -15.81 -25.99 6.35
CA GLU A 403 -17.27 -26.13 6.26
C GLU A 403 -17.95 -26.22 7.63
N TYR A 404 -17.37 -26.95 8.59
CA TYR A 404 -17.91 -27.03 9.96
C TYR A 404 -17.82 -25.69 10.69
N VAL A 405 -16.72 -24.95 10.51
CA VAL A 405 -16.54 -23.63 11.13
C VAL A 405 -17.49 -22.62 10.52
N ILE A 406 -17.61 -22.56 9.18
CA ILE A 406 -18.59 -21.75 8.47
C ILE A 406 -20.00 -22.12 8.95
N HIS A 407 -20.34 -23.41 9.00
CA HIS A 407 -21.65 -23.86 9.52
C HIS A 407 -21.90 -23.46 10.97
N THR A 408 -20.87 -23.37 11.81
CA THR A 408 -20.99 -22.94 13.20
C THR A 408 -21.24 -21.43 13.27
N LEU A 409 -20.47 -20.63 12.52
CA LEU A 409 -20.65 -19.17 12.40
C LEU A 409 -21.99 -18.79 11.79
N GLU A 410 -22.54 -19.59 10.88
CA GLU A 410 -23.86 -19.35 10.27
C GLU A 410 -25.04 -19.76 11.18
N ARG A 411 -24.81 -20.46 12.31
CA ARG A 411 -25.89 -21.06 13.13
C ARG A 411 -25.89 -20.69 14.61
N GLU A 412 -24.75 -20.41 15.24
CA GLU A 412 -24.69 -20.17 16.69
C GLU A 412 -24.91 -18.69 17.07
N THR A 413 -26.17 -18.31 17.31
CA THR A 413 -26.62 -16.92 17.54
C THR A 413 -25.88 -16.13 18.64
N ASP A 414 -25.39 -16.82 19.67
CA ASP A 414 -24.70 -16.17 20.80
C ASP A 414 -23.21 -15.87 20.47
N LEU A 415 -22.59 -16.69 19.63
CA LEU A 415 -21.23 -16.42 19.13
C LEU A 415 -21.25 -15.33 18.08
N THR A 416 -22.28 -15.32 17.24
CA THR A 416 -22.43 -14.37 16.14
C THR A 416 -22.64 -12.95 16.62
N SER A 417 -23.50 -12.74 17.62
CA SER A 417 -23.88 -11.38 18.05
C SER A 417 -22.70 -10.58 18.62
N ASN A 418 -21.78 -11.25 19.34
CA ASN A 418 -20.58 -10.60 19.85
C ASN A 418 -19.56 -10.39 18.73
N PHE A 419 -19.36 -11.41 17.88
CA PHE A 419 -18.45 -11.30 16.74
C PHE A 419 -18.85 -10.18 15.77
N ASP A 420 -20.13 -9.99 15.46
CA ASP A 420 -20.58 -8.95 14.54
C ASP A 420 -20.36 -7.55 15.10
N ASN A 421 -20.79 -7.31 16.35
CA ASN A 421 -20.64 -6.00 16.98
C ASN A 421 -19.17 -5.59 17.05
N ASP A 422 -18.29 -6.56 17.35
CA ASP A 422 -16.87 -6.28 17.50
C ASP A 422 -16.14 -6.21 16.15
N PHE A 423 -16.55 -6.98 15.14
CA PHE A 423 -15.97 -6.92 13.79
C PHE A 423 -16.28 -5.58 13.11
N GLU A 424 -17.53 -5.11 13.19
CA GLU A 424 -17.96 -3.80 12.70
C GLU A 424 -17.27 -2.66 13.47
N ASP A 425 -17.12 -2.81 14.78
CA ASP A 425 -16.44 -1.82 15.62
C ASP A 425 -14.94 -1.72 15.34
N VAL A 426 -14.30 -2.83 14.97
CA VAL A 426 -12.86 -2.91 14.69
C VAL A 426 -12.51 -2.27 13.35
N LEU A 427 -13.31 -2.54 12.33
CA LEU A 427 -13.05 -2.07 10.96
C LEU A 427 -13.62 -0.67 10.70
N GLY A 428 -14.62 -0.25 11.45
CA GLY A 428 -15.27 1.04 11.26
C GLY A 428 -14.48 2.23 11.79
N ILE A 429 -14.36 3.27 10.97
CA ILE A 429 -13.94 4.60 11.37
C ILE A 429 -15.18 5.38 11.82
N LYS A 430 -15.28 5.61 13.12
CA LYS A 430 -16.41 6.26 13.77
C LYS A 430 -16.23 7.77 13.74
N ILE A 431 -17.19 8.47 13.17
CA ILE A 431 -17.27 9.93 13.17
C ILE A 431 -18.15 10.34 14.33
N GLN A 432 -17.60 11.13 15.24
CA GLN A 432 -18.23 11.44 16.52
C GLN A 432 -18.28 12.93 16.80
N TYR A 433 -19.28 13.32 17.60
CA TYR A 433 -19.39 14.67 18.16
C TYR A 433 -19.44 14.64 19.67
N TRP A 434 -19.00 15.73 20.29
CA TRP A 434 -19.13 15.91 21.73
C TRP A 434 -20.51 16.47 22.07
N ASN A 435 -21.30 15.75 22.87
CA ASN A 435 -22.64 16.21 23.28
C ASN A 435 -22.64 17.06 24.57
N GLY A 436 -21.45 17.35 25.13
CA GLY A 436 -21.26 18.02 26.43
C GLY A 436 -20.87 17.06 27.56
N THR A 437 -21.09 15.75 27.39
CA THR A 437 -20.79 14.71 28.40
C THR A 437 -19.95 13.57 27.86
N GLU A 438 -20.19 13.16 26.61
CA GLU A 438 -19.49 12.06 25.96
C GLU A 438 -19.41 12.28 24.44
N TRP A 439 -18.55 11.49 23.80
CA TRP A 439 -18.47 11.41 22.36
C TRP A 439 -19.54 10.45 21.83
N VAL A 440 -20.35 10.93 20.89
CA VAL A 440 -21.46 10.17 20.29
C VAL A 440 -21.18 9.95 18.81
N THR A 441 -21.22 8.69 18.37
CA THR A 441 -21.10 8.35 16.95
C THR A 441 -22.31 8.84 16.17
N VAL A 442 -22.05 9.58 15.11
CA VAL A 442 -23.05 10.09 14.17
C VAL A 442 -23.02 9.32 12.85
N ASN A 443 -21.85 8.85 12.43
CA ASN A 443 -21.70 8.03 11.25
C ASN A 443 -20.48 7.11 11.40
N THR A 444 -20.42 6.04 10.61
CA THR A 444 -19.27 5.14 10.52
C THR A 444 -18.95 4.96 9.05
N VAL A 445 -17.69 5.21 8.68
CA VAL A 445 -17.17 4.85 7.36
C VAL A 445 -16.29 3.62 7.52
N TYR A 446 -16.22 2.80 6.48
CA TYR A 446 -15.38 1.60 6.50
C TYR A 446 -14.33 1.81 5.42
N PRO A 447 -13.03 1.66 5.72
CA PRO A 447 -12.03 1.52 4.68
C PRO A 447 -12.49 0.35 3.79
N ASP A 448 -13.00 0.66 2.60
CA ASP A 448 -13.50 -0.35 1.65
C ASP A 448 -12.38 -0.72 0.67
N SER A 449 -11.14 -0.60 1.14
CA SER A 449 -9.89 -0.88 0.43
C SER A 449 -9.63 -2.37 0.34
N GLN A 450 -10.65 -3.14 0.03
CA GLN A 450 -10.43 -4.31 -0.80
C GLN A 450 -10.43 -3.94 -2.28
N GLN A 451 -10.66 -2.69 -2.65
CA GLN A 451 -9.84 -2.09 -3.70
C GLN A 451 -8.40 -2.10 -3.23
N ASN A 452 -7.77 -3.26 -3.14
CA ASN A 452 -6.41 -3.36 -2.68
C ASN A 452 -6.18 -2.78 -1.24
N PRO A 453 -5.70 -3.53 -0.23
CA PRO A 453 -5.28 -2.94 1.06
C PRO A 453 -4.48 -1.62 0.96
N PHE A 454 -3.89 -1.30 -0.20
CA PHE A 454 -3.11 -0.10 -0.44
C PHE A 454 -3.80 1.00 -1.29
N ASP A 455 -4.95 0.80 -1.96
CA ASP A 455 -5.61 1.90 -2.70
C ASP A 455 -6.54 2.72 -1.82
N ARG A 456 -6.46 4.04 -2.01
CA ARG A 456 -7.19 5.04 -1.23
C ARG A 456 -8.60 5.21 -1.77
N VAL A 457 -9.61 4.88 -0.97
CA VAL A 457 -11.02 5.10 -1.32
C VAL A 457 -11.48 6.45 -0.77
N LEU A 458 -11.93 7.35 -1.66
CA LEU A 458 -12.60 8.58 -1.25
C LEU A 458 -14.07 8.31 -0.93
N GLN A 459 -14.45 8.49 0.32
CA GLN A 459 -15.82 8.33 0.78
C GLN A 459 -16.40 9.66 1.25
N ALA A 460 -17.73 9.75 1.24
CA ALA A 460 -18.46 10.89 1.77
C ALA A 460 -19.57 10.45 2.71
N VAL A 461 -19.80 11.24 3.74
CA VAL A 461 -20.94 11.08 4.65
C VAL A 461 -21.59 12.40 5.02
N SER A 462 -22.88 12.34 5.33
CA SER A 462 -23.63 13.48 5.85
C SER A 462 -23.22 13.83 7.28
N LEU A 463 -23.04 15.12 7.54
CA LEU A 463 -22.58 15.69 8.79
C LEU A 463 -23.59 16.74 9.31
N PRO A 464 -24.54 16.37 10.19
CA PRO A 464 -25.58 17.27 10.70
C PRO A 464 -25.04 18.36 11.64
N LEU A 465 -24.83 19.57 11.11
CA LEU A 465 -24.05 20.63 11.76
C LEU A 465 -24.62 21.11 13.10
N ASN A 466 -25.92 20.97 13.30
CA ASN A 466 -26.60 21.33 14.55
C ASN A 466 -26.14 20.51 15.77
N LYS A 467 -25.40 19.42 15.57
CA LYS A 467 -24.89 18.57 16.66
C LYS A 467 -23.51 18.99 17.17
N TYR A 468 -22.75 19.80 16.43
CA TYR A 468 -21.36 20.12 16.77
C TYR A 468 -21.28 21.51 17.40
N GLY A 469 -20.94 21.57 18.69
CA GLY A 469 -20.89 22.84 19.44
C GLY A 469 -19.80 23.78 18.94
N ASP A 470 -18.54 23.35 19.05
CA ASP A 470 -17.36 24.16 18.71
C ASP A 470 -16.82 23.87 17.30
N ASN A 471 -17.65 23.32 16.41
CA ASN A 471 -17.24 22.79 15.09
C ASN A 471 -16.14 21.73 15.17
N GLU A 472 -16.09 21.00 16.28
CA GLU A 472 -15.15 19.91 16.48
C GLU A 472 -15.85 18.56 16.30
N ILE A 473 -15.16 17.65 15.61
CA ILE A 473 -15.54 16.25 15.50
C ILE A 473 -14.34 15.37 15.86
N ARG A 474 -14.60 14.13 16.24
CA ARG A 474 -13.58 13.12 16.45
C ARG A 474 -13.73 12.02 15.42
N ILE A 475 -12.63 11.71 14.75
CA ILE A 475 -12.47 10.49 13.95
C ILE A 475 -11.84 9.47 14.89
N LEU A 476 -12.59 8.43 15.25
CA LEU A 476 -12.16 7.35 16.13
C LEU A 476 -12.01 6.08 15.32
N MET A 477 -10.88 5.38 15.50
CA MET A 477 -10.60 4.14 14.79
C MET A 477 -9.82 3.18 15.67
N THR A 478 -9.75 1.92 15.27
CA THR A 478 -8.85 0.95 15.87
C THR A 478 -7.40 1.26 15.46
N SER A 479 -6.49 1.21 16.43
CA SER A 479 -5.09 1.57 16.24
C SER A 479 -4.44 0.68 15.19
N GLY A 480 -3.85 1.31 14.18
CA GLY A 480 -3.05 0.63 13.15
C GLY A 480 -3.88 -0.13 12.13
N MET A 481 -5.21 -0.02 12.10
CA MET A 481 -6.05 -0.68 11.10
C MET A 481 -6.18 0.13 9.81
N VAL A 482 -6.05 1.46 9.89
CA VAL A 482 -6.33 2.35 8.76
C VAL A 482 -5.27 3.42 8.63
N GLU A 483 -5.14 3.94 7.41
CA GLU A 483 -4.25 5.04 7.05
C GLU A 483 -5.06 6.13 6.33
N ILE A 484 -4.97 7.36 6.82
CA ILE A 484 -5.80 8.48 6.36
C ILE A 484 -4.92 9.47 5.61
N ASP A 485 -5.29 9.75 4.35
CA ASP A 485 -4.54 10.66 3.48
C ASP A 485 -5.21 12.03 3.34
N TYR A 486 -6.53 12.08 3.50
CA TYR A 486 -7.27 13.31 3.26
C TYR A 486 -8.56 13.37 4.04
N ILE A 487 -8.83 14.52 4.65
CA ILE A 487 -10.13 14.85 5.21
C ILE A 487 -10.50 16.28 4.84
N ALA A 488 -11.71 16.46 4.32
CA ALA A 488 -12.26 17.77 4.04
C ALA A 488 -13.75 17.84 4.34
N VAL A 489 -14.26 19.05 4.50
CA VAL A 489 -15.68 19.31 4.65
C VAL A 489 -16.18 20.13 3.47
N ASP A 490 -17.24 19.67 2.81
CA ASP A 490 -17.92 20.41 1.76
C ASP A 490 -19.24 20.97 2.31
N TYR A 491 -19.42 22.27 2.10
CA TYR A 491 -20.58 23.04 2.52
C TYR A 491 -21.48 23.43 1.36
N SER A 492 -21.24 22.86 0.18
CA SER A 492 -22.05 23.16 -1.00
C SER A 492 -23.46 22.60 -0.83
N GLU A 493 -24.43 23.34 -1.34
CA GLU A 493 -25.83 22.96 -1.33
C GLU A 493 -26.04 21.63 -2.07
N ASN A 494 -27.04 20.89 -1.62
CA ASN A 494 -27.54 19.74 -2.37
C ASN A 494 -28.17 20.24 -3.66
N VAL A 495 -27.89 19.55 -4.77
CA VAL A 495 -28.40 19.87 -6.10
C VAL A 495 -29.28 18.74 -6.59
N ASP A 496 -30.18 19.08 -7.50
CA ASP A 496 -30.99 18.08 -8.19
C ASP A 496 -30.09 17.25 -9.10
N ILE A 497 -30.22 15.92 -8.99
CA ILE A 497 -29.55 14.93 -9.84
C ILE A 497 -30.59 14.06 -10.50
N ASN A 498 -30.31 13.64 -11.74
CA ASN A 498 -31.15 12.69 -12.45
C ASN A 498 -30.51 11.31 -12.34
N ILE A 499 -31.26 10.35 -11.81
CA ILE A 499 -30.81 8.97 -11.64
C ILE A 499 -31.64 8.06 -12.56
N THR A 500 -30.96 7.24 -13.35
CA THR A 500 -31.57 6.16 -14.14
C THR A 500 -30.85 4.85 -13.84
N ASP A 501 -31.56 3.89 -13.25
CA ASP A 501 -31.02 2.54 -13.00
C ASP A 501 -31.19 1.66 -14.24
N LEU A 502 -30.09 1.11 -14.74
CA LEU A 502 -30.04 0.12 -15.81
C LEU A 502 -29.84 -1.27 -15.24
N GLN A 503 -30.71 -2.19 -15.65
CA GLN A 503 -30.54 -3.62 -15.39
C GLN A 503 -29.83 -4.27 -16.59
N PRO A 504 -29.02 -5.31 -16.37
CA PRO A 504 -28.39 -6.02 -17.48
C PRO A 504 -29.47 -6.67 -18.36
N VAL A 505 -29.34 -6.55 -19.68
CA VAL A 505 -30.17 -7.29 -20.65
C VAL A 505 -29.59 -8.65 -21.01
N LYS A 506 -28.32 -8.85 -20.67
CA LYS A 506 -27.59 -10.11 -20.87
C LYS A 506 -26.57 -10.26 -19.75
N ALA A 507 -26.48 -11.48 -19.20
CA ALA A 507 -25.43 -11.86 -18.26
C ALA A 507 -24.99 -13.29 -18.60
N VAL A 508 -23.77 -13.45 -19.09
CA VAL A 508 -23.22 -14.76 -19.49
C VAL A 508 -22.02 -15.07 -18.61
N LYS A 509 -22.15 -16.13 -17.81
CA LYS A 509 -21.04 -16.72 -17.07
C LYS A 509 -20.18 -17.56 -18.02
N TYR A 510 -18.88 -17.38 -17.94
CA TYR A 510 -17.86 -18.16 -18.62
C TYR A 510 -17.06 -18.92 -17.57
N SER A 511 -16.98 -20.24 -17.77
CA SER A 511 -16.08 -21.12 -17.04
C SER A 511 -15.20 -21.85 -18.06
N ASN A 512 -14.04 -22.37 -17.66
CA ASN A 512 -13.00 -22.99 -18.51
C ASN A 512 -13.49 -23.75 -19.77
N SER A 513 -14.65 -24.42 -19.72
CA SER A 513 -15.24 -25.12 -20.88
C SER A 513 -16.73 -24.88 -21.11
N THR A 514 -17.40 -24.04 -20.32
CA THR A 514 -18.85 -23.86 -20.36
C THR A 514 -19.26 -22.39 -20.40
N ARG A 515 -20.45 -22.14 -20.93
CA ARG A 515 -21.10 -20.84 -20.93
C ARG A 515 -22.51 -21.01 -20.42
N GLU A 516 -22.91 -20.16 -19.48
CA GLU A 516 -24.23 -20.20 -18.84
C GLU A 516 -24.86 -18.81 -18.90
N ASN A 517 -26.12 -18.72 -19.33
CA ASN A 517 -26.89 -17.50 -19.13
C ASN A 517 -27.37 -17.46 -17.68
N VAL A 518 -26.86 -16.49 -16.92
CA VAL A 518 -27.15 -16.33 -15.49
C VAL A 518 -28.07 -15.14 -15.22
N LEU A 519 -28.65 -14.53 -16.25
CA LEU A 519 -29.46 -13.33 -16.11
C LEU A 519 -30.65 -13.49 -15.15
N ASP A 520 -31.34 -14.63 -15.19
CA ASP A 520 -32.47 -14.88 -14.29
C ASP A 520 -32.04 -15.08 -12.83
N LYS A 521 -30.75 -15.33 -12.55
CA LYS A 521 -30.20 -15.52 -11.21
C LYS A 521 -29.77 -14.22 -10.53
N ILE A 522 -29.76 -13.11 -11.25
CA ILE A 522 -29.23 -11.82 -10.77
C ILE A 522 -30.24 -10.68 -10.83
N ARG A 523 -31.47 -10.97 -11.28
CA ARG A 523 -32.52 -9.96 -11.52
C ARG A 523 -33.26 -9.56 -10.26
N GLU A 524 -33.34 -10.47 -9.30
CA GLU A 524 -34.02 -10.28 -8.04
C GLU A 524 -33.10 -10.75 -6.91
N ILE A 525 -33.04 -9.98 -5.83
CA ILE A 525 -32.32 -10.39 -4.62
C ILE A 525 -33.17 -11.45 -3.93
N ASP A 526 -32.89 -12.70 -4.25
CA ASP A 526 -33.50 -13.89 -3.66
C ASP A 526 -32.43 -14.95 -3.34
N ASP A 527 -32.86 -16.17 -2.99
CA ASP A 527 -31.95 -17.30 -2.72
C ASP A 527 -31.41 -17.98 -4.00
N SER A 528 -31.54 -17.34 -5.17
CA SER A 528 -30.95 -17.76 -6.44
C SER A 528 -29.66 -16.98 -6.71
N TYR A 529 -28.60 -17.70 -7.10
CA TYR A 529 -27.27 -17.12 -7.25
C TYR A 529 -26.57 -17.61 -8.50
N ALA A 530 -25.83 -16.71 -9.14
CA ALA A 530 -24.76 -17.02 -10.06
C ALA A 530 -23.49 -17.35 -9.25
N LEU A 531 -23.08 -18.61 -9.26
CA LEU A 531 -21.85 -19.05 -8.60
C LEU A 531 -20.64 -18.75 -9.50
N LEU A 532 -19.64 -18.06 -8.99
CA LEU A 532 -18.30 -17.90 -9.56
C LEU A 532 -17.30 -18.74 -8.76
N GLU A 533 -16.41 -19.43 -9.46
CA GLU A 533 -15.21 -20.08 -8.89
C GLU A 533 -13.97 -19.47 -9.57
N GLN A 534 -12.77 -19.72 -9.03
CA GLN A 534 -11.52 -19.20 -9.59
C GLN A 534 -11.42 -19.36 -11.12
N GLY A 535 -11.14 -18.25 -11.80
CA GLY A 535 -11.01 -18.16 -13.25
C GLY A 535 -12.33 -17.97 -13.99
N ASP A 536 -13.47 -18.08 -13.32
CA ASP A 536 -14.77 -17.77 -13.89
C ASP A 536 -14.96 -16.25 -13.99
N TYR A 537 -15.70 -15.81 -15.02
CA TYR A 537 -16.19 -14.44 -15.09
C TYR A 537 -17.62 -14.37 -15.62
N ILE A 538 -18.36 -13.32 -15.25
CA ILE A 538 -19.66 -13.01 -15.83
C ILE A 538 -19.53 -11.72 -16.63
N HIS A 539 -19.90 -11.78 -17.91
CA HIS A 539 -20.01 -10.60 -18.78
C HIS A 539 -21.45 -10.11 -18.79
N TYR A 540 -21.63 -8.86 -18.34
CA TYR A 540 -22.91 -8.15 -18.28
C TYR A 540 -22.99 -7.11 -19.39
N THR A 541 -24.14 -7.06 -20.08
CA THR A 541 -24.44 -6.05 -21.09
C THR A 541 -25.65 -5.23 -20.67
N PHE A 542 -25.53 -3.91 -20.70
CA PHE A 542 -26.57 -2.95 -20.33
C PHE A 542 -26.99 -2.16 -21.56
N ASP A 543 -28.26 -2.24 -21.97
CA ASP A 543 -28.75 -1.41 -23.07
C ASP A 543 -28.90 0.05 -22.64
N THR A 544 -28.86 0.95 -23.62
CA THR A 544 -28.99 2.40 -23.39
C THR A 544 -30.35 2.97 -23.77
N SER A 545 -31.33 2.12 -24.10
CA SER A 545 -32.63 2.54 -24.65
C SER A 545 -33.45 3.38 -23.66
N GLY A 546 -33.22 3.21 -22.35
CA GLY A 546 -33.85 3.98 -21.27
C GLY A 546 -33.16 5.30 -20.93
N LEU A 547 -32.03 5.65 -21.56
CA LEU A 547 -31.28 6.84 -21.19
C LEU A 547 -31.74 8.09 -21.93
N ASN A 548 -32.00 9.15 -21.17
CA ASN A 548 -32.23 10.47 -21.72
C ASN A 548 -30.92 11.10 -22.22
N PRO A 549 -30.97 12.00 -23.22
CA PRO A 549 -29.83 12.86 -23.55
C PRO A 549 -29.41 13.69 -22.34
N ILE A 550 -28.11 13.90 -22.18
CA ILE A 550 -27.56 14.73 -21.09
C ILE A 550 -27.99 16.17 -21.31
N GLU A 551 -28.53 16.80 -20.26
CA GLU A 551 -28.92 18.21 -20.29
C GLU A 551 -27.70 19.14 -20.38
N LYS A 552 -27.86 20.32 -20.96
CA LYS A 552 -26.76 21.28 -21.08
C LYS A 552 -26.31 21.74 -19.68
N GLY A 553 -25.01 21.65 -19.40
CA GLY A 553 -24.42 22.00 -18.11
C GLY A 553 -24.40 20.86 -17.09
N TYR A 554 -24.76 19.65 -17.53
CA TYR A 554 -24.68 18.43 -16.72
C TYR A 554 -23.58 17.52 -17.26
N ALA A 555 -22.90 16.82 -16.35
CA ALA A 555 -22.04 15.68 -16.61
C ALA A 555 -22.79 14.38 -16.28
N ARG A 556 -22.34 13.26 -16.86
CA ARG A 556 -22.84 11.92 -16.59
C ARG A 556 -21.73 11.07 -15.97
N SER A 557 -22.01 10.51 -14.80
CA SER A 557 -21.21 9.44 -14.18
C SER A 557 -22.00 8.15 -14.09
N PHE A 558 -21.31 7.10 -13.70
CA PHE A 558 -21.87 5.79 -13.46
C PHE A 558 -21.55 5.32 -12.04
N VAL A 559 -22.50 4.62 -11.42
CA VAL A 559 -22.30 3.87 -10.19
C VAL A 559 -22.66 2.43 -10.48
N ALA A 560 -21.67 1.56 -10.53
CA ALA A 560 -21.89 0.12 -10.62
C ALA A 560 -22.17 -0.45 -9.23
N TYR A 561 -23.01 -1.48 -9.16
CA TYR A 561 -23.25 -2.18 -7.91
C TYR A 561 -23.29 -3.69 -8.10
N VAL A 562 -22.79 -4.41 -7.09
CA VAL A 562 -22.74 -5.87 -7.06
C VAL A 562 -23.20 -6.35 -5.68
N GLY A 563 -24.11 -7.32 -5.67
CA GLY A 563 -24.65 -7.96 -4.48
C GLY A 563 -24.36 -9.45 -4.45
N GLY A 564 -24.05 -9.94 -3.26
CA GLY A 564 -23.75 -11.34 -3.03
C GLY A 564 -22.93 -11.57 -1.77
N TYR A 565 -22.37 -12.77 -1.69
CA TYR A 565 -21.41 -13.17 -0.67
C TYR A 565 -20.41 -14.16 -1.25
N TYR A 566 -19.32 -14.43 -0.55
CA TYR A 566 -18.34 -15.41 -0.98
C TYR A 566 -17.83 -16.23 0.20
N TYR A 567 -17.26 -17.40 -0.11
CA TYR A 567 -16.52 -18.20 0.84
C TYR A 567 -15.09 -18.38 0.33
N ILE A 568 -14.14 -18.18 1.22
CA ILE A 568 -12.73 -18.49 0.98
C ILE A 568 -12.54 -20.00 0.88
N THR A 569 -11.95 -20.46 -0.23
CA THR A 569 -11.70 -21.89 -0.50
C THR A 569 -10.22 -22.22 -0.61
N GLY A 570 -9.38 -21.57 0.21
CA GLY A 570 -7.91 -21.58 0.14
C GLY A 570 -7.22 -22.96 -0.04
N PRO A 571 -5.91 -22.98 -0.34
CA PRO A 571 -5.21 -24.18 -0.81
C PRO A 571 -5.35 -25.36 0.15
N GLU A 572 -5.45 -26.59 -0.40
CA GLU A 572 -5.52 -27.83 0.37
C GLU A 572 -4.45 -27.83 1.48
N VAL A 573 -4.92 -27.86 2.72
CA VAL A 573 -4.11 -27.86 3.91
C VAL A 573 -3.09 -29.01 3.84
N PRO A 574 -1.79 -28.77 4.06
CA PRO A 574 -0.84 -29.86 4.17
C PRO A 574 -1.32 -30.83 5.26
N LYS A 575 -1.55 -32.10 4.89
CA LYS A 575 -2.11 -33.18 5.76
C LYS A 575 -1.40 -33.36 7.11
N ASN A 576 -0.28 -32.68 7.32
CA ASN A 576 0.66 -32.85 8.42
C ASN A 576 0.56 -31.73 9.48
N LYS A 577 -0.29 -30.70 9.29
CA LYS A 577 -0.47 -29.61 10.27
C LYS A 577 -1.74 -29.84 11.10
N PHE A 578 -1.56 -29.95 12.42
CA PHE A 578 -2.65 -29.93 13.39
C PHE A 578 -2.97 -28.48 13.76
N TYR A 579 -4.19 -28.02 13.44
CA TYR A 579 -4.72 -26.76 13.95
C TYR A 579 -5.53 -27.01 15.21
N ASN A 580 -5.39 -26.12 16.18
CA ASN A 580 -6.02 -26.25 17.49
C ASN A 580 -7.44 -25.65 17.43
N LEU A 581 -8.45 -26.46 17.07
CA LEU A 581 -9.86 -26.03 17.01
C LEU A 581 -10.33 -25.32 18.28
N PHE A 582 -9.83 -25.74 19.44
CA PHE A 582 -10.14 -25.09 20.71
C PHE A 582 -9.61 -23.65 20.79
N TRP A 583 -8.47 -23.36 20.17
CA TRP A 583 -7.96 -21.99 20.07
C TRP A 583 -8.74 -21.15 19.07
N ALA A 584 -9.09 -21.71 17.91
CA ALA A 584 -9.97 -21.10 16.92
C ALA A 584 -11.30 -20.68 17.55
N GLU A 585 -11.96 -21.60 18.27
CA GLU A 585 -13.20 -21.32 19.00
C GLU A 585 -13.02 -20.28 20.10
N ASN A 586 -11.91 -20.28 20.83
CA ASN A 586 -11.67 -19.26 21.87
C ASN A 586 -11.37 -17.87 21.30
N LEU A 587 -10.75 -17.77 20.12
CA LEU A 587 -10.52 -16.50 19.43
C LEU A 587 -11.86 -15.90 18.97
N VAL A 588 -12.76 -16.72 18.40
CA VAL A 588 -14.13 -16.29 18.03
C VAL A 588 -14.95 -15.88 19.27
N LYS A 589 -14.74 -16.54 20.42
CA LYS A 589 -15.44 -16.24 21.69
C LYS A 589 -14.86 -15.06 22.48
N SER A 590 -13.76 -14.45 22.06
CA SER A 590 -13.10 -13.36 22.79
C SER A 590 -12.48 -12.30 21.86
N PRO A 591 -13.32 -11.60 21.07
CA PRO A 591 -12.91 -10.63 20.04
C PRO A 591 -11.96 -9.51 20.52
N ASP A 592 -12.16 -8.91 21.70
CA ASP A 592 -11.22 -7.90 22.25
C ASP A 592 -9.80 -8.46 22.44
N LYS A 593 -9.70 -9.72 22.89
CA LYS A 593 -8.42 -10.41 23.08
C LYS A 593 -7.84 -10.89 21.76
N PHE A 594 -8.69 -11.14 20.77
CA PHE A 594 -8.30 -11.47 19.42
C PHE A 594 -7.60 -10.28 18.75
N LEU A 595 -8.15 -9.07 18.87
CA LEU A 595 -7.54 -7.86 18.32
C LEU A 595 -6.21 -7.52 19.00
N GLN A 596 -6.16 -7.59 20.34
CA GLN A 596 -4.90 -7.44 21.08
C GLN A 596 -3.85 -8.45 20.63
N TRP A 597 -4.24 -9.72 20.50
CA TRP A 597 -3.37 -10.77 19.99
C TRP A 597 -2.85 -10.47 18.59
N LEU A 598 -3.70 -9.90 17.73
CA LEU A 598 -3.34 -9.53 16.38
C LEU A 598 -2.29 -8.42 16.33
N ILE A 599 -2.56 -7.30 16.99
CA ILE A 599 -1.67 -6.14 16.96
C ILE A 599 -0.31 -6.52 17.59
N VAL A 600 -0.30 -7.32 18.67
CA VAL A 600 0.95 -7.87 19.24
C VAL A 600 1.73 -8.71 18.22
N ARG A 601 1.04 -9.54 17.42
CA ARG A 601 1.70 -10.36 16.38
C ARG A 601 2.25 -9.51 15.25
N TYR A 602 1.52 -8.48 14.85
CA TYR A 602 1.96 -7.55 13.82
C TYR A 602 3.21 -6.77 14.23
N LEU A 603 3.26 -6.31 15.48
CA LEU A 603 4.41 -5.60 16.05
C LEU A 603 5.67 -6.47 16.17
N HIS A 604 5.51 -7.80 16.09
CA HIS A 604 6.58 -8.76 16.28
C HIS A 604 6.62 -9.80 15.15
N PRO A 605 6.73 -9.39 13.87
CA PRO A 605 6.65 -10.30 12.73
C PRO A 605 7.78 -11.35 12.75
N GLU A 606 8.92 -11.06 13.36
CA GLU A 606 10.02 -12.00 13.56
C GLU A 606 9.64 -13.22 14.41
N ASN A 607 8.68 -13.05 15.33
CA ASN A 607 8.19 -14.14 16.18
C ASN A 607 7.14 -15.01 15.48
N TYR A 608 6.68 -14.58 14.29
CA TYR A 608 5.64 -15.24 13.53
C TYR A 608 6.04 -15.27 12.04
N SER A 609 6.58 -16.40 11.57
CA SER A 609 6.90 -16.63 10.15
C SER A 609 5.60 -16.95 9.36
N TYR A 610 4.75 -15.96 9.09
CA TYR A 610 3.48 -16.17 8.39
C TYR A 610 3.37 -15.51 7.01
N ARG A 611 4.25 -14.55 6.64
CA ARG A 611 4.28 -13.92 5.28
C ARG A 611 4.26 -14.92 4.11
N LYS A 612 4.76 -16.15 4.29
CA LYS A 612 4.73 -17.21 3.27
C LYS A 612 3.35 -17.84 2.99
N TYR A 613 2.32 -17.52 3.76
CA TYR A 613 0.99 -18.13 3.67
C TYR A 613 -0.11 -17.13 3.24
N TYR A 614 0.27 -15.93 2.79
CA TYR A 614 -0.67 -14.84 2.48
C TYR A 614 -1.19 -14.84 1.05
N TYR A 615 -0.55 -15.61 0.17
CA TYR A 615 -0.85 -15.55 -1.25
C TYR A 615 -1.84 -16.65 -1.59
N MET A 616 -3.06 -16.26 -1.93
CA MET A 616 -3.85 -17.08 -2.82
C MET A 616 -3.22 -16.99 -4.20
N ASP A 617 -2.99 -18.14 -4.83
CA ASP A 617 -2.63 -18.15 -6.24
C ASP A 617 -3.76 -17.42 -6.98
N ALA A 618 -3.45 -16.29 -7.64
CA ALA A 618 -4.39 -15.57 -8.48
C ALA A 618 -4.21 -16.01 -9.94
N VAL A 619 -5.30 -15.99 -10.71
CA VAL A 619 -5.26 -16.26 -12.14
C VAL A 619 -5.51 -14.98 -12.94
N ALA A 620 -4.76 -14.81 -14.02
CA ALA A 620 -4.92 -13.64 -14.89
C ALA A 620 -6.28 -13.66 -15.59
N PRO A 621 -6.88 -12.48 -15.85
CA PRO A 621 -8.14 -12.38 -16.58
C PRO A 621 -7.99 -12.92 -18.02
N PRO A 622 -8.94 -13.72 -18.52
CA PRO A 622 -8.89 -14.31 -19.85
C PRO A 622 -9.37 -13.35 -20.98
N PHE A 623 -9.40 -12.04 -20.72
CA PHE A 623 -9.91 -11.00 -21.62
C PHE A 623 -8.93 -9.83 -21.68
N PRO A 624 -8.92 -9.06 -22.79
CA PRO A 624 -7.99 -7.94 -22.94
C PRO A 624 -8.32 -6.85 -21.91
N ILE A 625 -7.38 -6.63 -21.01
CA ILE A 625 -7.38 -5.55 -20.03
C ILE A 625 -6.52 -4.40 -20.53
N GLU A 626 -6.80 -3.19 -20.06
CA GLU A 626 -5.84 -2.10 -20.16
C GLU A 626 -4.55 -2.58 -19.49
N ASP A 627 -3.46 -2.67 -20.27
CA ASP A 627 -2.15 -2.52 -19.67
C ASP A 627 -2.16 -1.03 -19.36
N ASN A 628 -2.65 -0.66 -18.18
CA ASN A 628 -2.48 0.70 -17.69
C ASN A 628 -0.97 0.88 -17.64
#